data_AF-A0A7I7Q7A7-F1
#
_entry.id   AF-A0A7I7Q7A7-F1
#
_cell.length_a   1.000
_cell.length_b   1.000
_cell.length_c   1.000
_cell.angle_alpha   90.00
_cell.angle_beta   90.00
_cell.angle_gamma   90.00
#
_symmetry.space_group_name_H-M   'P 1'
#
loop_
_entity.id
_entity.type
_entity.pdbx_description
1 polymer ?
#
loop_
_entity_poly.entity_id
_entity_poly.type
_entity_poly.pdbx_seq_one_letter_code
_entity_poly.pdbx_strand_id
1 'polypeptide(L)' 'MSPRPDVTGQQYVTITGVINGPTVNEYPVYCRMAVDVDQWPSMGELHQVVYSSKNPDNWKFAPPEAPAL' A
#
# COMPACT_ATOMS: atom_id res chain seq x y z
N MET A 1 1.37 -6.39 9.05
CA MET A 1 0.18 -5.55 8.80
C MET A 1 -0.65 -5.42 10.07
N SER A 2 -1.23 -4.25 10.35
CA SER A 2 -2.16 -4.04 11.48
C SER A 2 -3.50 -4.74 11.27
N PRO A 3 -4.14 -5.31 12.32
CA PRO A 3 -5.51 -5.83 12.24
C PRO A 3 -6.52 -4.75 11.80
N ARG A 4 -7.58 -5.16 11.09
CA ARG A 4 -8.71 -4.29 10.72
C ARG A 4 -9.48 -3.88 11.99
N PRO A 5 -9.72 -2.58 12.21
CA PRO A 5 -10.52 -2.11 13.35
C PRO A 5 -12.02 -2.28 13.08
N ASP A 6 -12.81 -2.44 14.15
CA ASP A 6 -14.28 -2.53 14.10
C ASP A 6 -14.92 -1.14 14.19
N VAL A 7 -14.55 -0.26 13.27
CA VAL A 7 -15.06 1.11 13.13
C VAL A 7 -15.20 1.46 11.64
N THR A 8 -15.92 2.52 11.31
CA THR A 8 -16.07 2.98 9.92
C THR A 8 -15.14 4.15 9.58
N GLY A 9 -14.95 4.39 8.29
CA GLY A 9 -14.20 5.53 7.75
C GLY A 9 -12.69 5.34 7.73
N GLN A 10 -11.96 6.45 7.76
CA GLN A 10 -10.51 6.48 7.58
C GLN A 10 -9.78 6.07 8.86
N GLN A 11 -8.95 5.04 8.77
CA GLN A 11 -8.15 4.54 9.87
C GLN A 11 -6.69 4.34 9.46
N TYR A 12 -5.78 4.45 10.42
CA TYR A 12 -4.36 4.26 10.15
C TYR A 12 -4.01 2.78 10.12
N VAL A 13 -3.52 2.31 8.97
CA VAL A 13 -2.94 0.98 8.81
C VAL A 13 -1.41 1.09 8.72
N THR A 14 -0.72 0.13 9.32
CA THR A 14 0.71 -0.10 9.10
C THR A 14 0.89 -1.25 8.13
N ILE A 15 1.56 -0.99 7.02
CA ILE A 15 1.82 -1.93 5.93
C ILE A 15 3.31 -2.22 5.88
N THR A 16 3.60 -3.51 5.76
CA THR A 16 4.95 -4.08 5.64
C THR A 16 4.93 -5.07 4.50
N GLY A 17 5.93 -5.04 3.64
CA GLY A 17 6.00 -5.95 2.51
C GLY A 17 7.25 -5.71 1.68
N VAL A 18 7.23 -6.18 0.44
CA VAL A 18 8.30 -5.96 -0.54
C VAL A 18 7.72 -5.28 -1.77
N ILE A 19 8.46 -4.33 -2.33
CA ILE A 19 8.17 -3.73 -3.63
C ILE A 19 9.05 -4.42 -4.68
N ASN A 20 8.41 -4.89 -5.74
CA ASN A 20 9.05 -5.40 -6.94
C ASN A 20 8.70 -4.48 -8.09
N GLY A 21 9.70 -3.88 -8.73
CA GLY A 21 9.49 -2.91 -9.78
C GLY A 21 10.68 -2.75 -10.73
N PRO A 22 10.58 -1.86 -11.73
CA PRO A 22 11.60 -1.72 -12.78
C PRO A 22 13.00 -1.37 -12.25
N THR A 23 13.08 -0.74 -11.08
CA THR A 23 14.33 -0.23 -10.49
C THR A 23 14.70 -0.90 -9.16
N VAL A 24 13.85 -1.78 -8.62
CA VAL A 24 14.05 -2.43 -7.33
C VAL A 24 13.58 -3.88 -7.37
N ASN A 25 14.35 -4.78 -6.76
CA ASN A 25 14.00 -6.19 -6.64
C ASN A 25 13.82 -6.54 -5.16
N GLU A 26 12.62 -6.99 -4.80
CA GLU A 26 12.20 -7.36 -3.45
C GLU A 26 12.57 -6.35 -2.35
N TYR A 27 12.40 -5.05 -2.62
CA TYR A 27 12.80 -4.02 -1.66
C TYR A 27 11.83 -3.97 -0.47
N PRO A 28 12.28 -4.27 0.76
CA PRO A 28 11.42 -4.28 1.92
C PRO A 28 10.97 -2.87 2.26
N VAL A 29 9.68 -2.70 2.54
CA VAL A 29 9.09 -1.40 2.88
C VAL A 29 8.25 -1.47 4.13
N TYR A 30 8.15 -0.31 4.78
CA TYR A 30 7.29 -0.06 5.92
C TYR A 30 6.61 1.30 5.71
N CYS A 31 5.28 1.34 5.78
CA CYS A 31 4.55 2.60 5.70
C CYS A 31 3.33 2.59 6.64
N ARG A 32 3.00 3.76 7.20
CA ARG A 32 1.76 3.99 7.93
C ARG A 32 0.93 5.02 7.17
N MET A 33 -0.29 4.65 6.80
CA MET A 33 -1.16 5.50 5.98
C MET A 33 -2.61 5.39 6.43
N ALA A 34 -3.42 6.40 6.10
CA ALA A 34 -4.85 6.38 6.31
C ALA A 34 -5.53 5.64 5.15
N VAL A 35 -6.32 4.61 5.46
CA VAL A 35 -7.09 3.82 4.50
C VAL A 35 -8.50 3.68 5.04
N ASP A 36 -9.47 3.65 4.11
CA ASP A 36 -10.84 3.37 4.48
C ASP A 36 -10.95 1.92 4.99
N VAL A 37 -11.64 1.72 6.11
CA VAL A 37 -11.82 0.39 6.70
C VAL A 37 -12.51 -0.59 5.73
N ASP A 38 -13.33 -0.11 4.79
CA ASP A 38 -13.93 -0.96 3.75
C ASP A 38 -12.94 -1.40 2.67
N GLN A 39 -11.81 -0.68 2.54
CA GLN A 39 -10.69 -1.03 1.66
C GLN A 39 -9.47 -1.51 2.46
N TRP A 40 -9.69 -2.05 3.66
CA TRP A 40 -8.59 -2.50 4.51
C TRP A 40 -7.78 -3.59 3.82
N PRO A 41 -6.47 -3.38 3.62
CA PRO A 41 -5.64 -4.36 2.93
C PRO A 41 -5.55 -5.64 3.76
N SER A 42 -5.35 -6.79 3.09
CA SER A 42 -5.20 -8.10 3.73
C SER A 42 -3.77 -8.63 3.67
N MET A 43 -3.37 -9.47 4.64
CA MET A 43 -2.04 -10.08 4.59
C MET A 43 -1.89 -10.99 3.36
N GLY A 44 -0.76 -10.86 2.66
CA GLY A 44 -0.47 -11.61 1.43
C GLY A 44 -1.13 -11.04 0.17
N GLU A 45 -1.90 -9.95 0.29
CA GLU A 45 -2.50 -9.27 -0.84
C GLU A 45 -1.44 -8.49 -1.65
N LEU A 46 -1.56 -8.55 -2.97
CA LEU A 46 -0.71 -7.78 -3.89
C LEU A 46 -1.41 -6.47 -4.24
N HIS A 47 -0.79 -5.36 -3.87
CA HIS A 47 -1.28 -4.03 -4.23
C HIS A 47 -0.37 -3.37 -5.27
N GLN A 48 -0.99 -2.70 -6.24
CA GLN A 48 -0.25 -1.78 -7.10
C GLN A 48 0.21 -0.58 -6.28
N VAL A 49 1.49 -0.25 -6.40
CA VAL A 49 2.12 0.86 -5.68
C VAL A 49 2.92 1.70 -6.65
N VAL A 50 2.97 3.00 -6.36
CA VAL A 50 3.91 3.93 -6.99
C VAL A 50 4.96 4.31 -5.97
N TYR A 51 6.23 4.28 -6.37
CA TYR A 51 7.36 4.57 -5.50
C TYR A 51 8.37 5.48 -6.20
N SER A 52 9.12 6.24 -5.42
CA SER A 52 10.25 7.02 -5.94
C SER A 52 11.44 6.10 -6.23
N SER A 53 11.96 6.11 -7.45
CA SER A 53 13.15 5.34 -7.81
C SER A 53 14.41 5.76 -7.05
N LYS A 54 14.45 7.01 -6.54
CA LYS A 54 15.54 7.53 -5.69
C LYS A 54 15.39 7.18 -4.22
N ASN A 55 14.16 6.99 -3.76
CA ASN A 55 13.84 6.65 -2.38
C ASN A 55 12.59 5.75 -2.34
N PRO A 56 12.76 4.42 -2.42
CA PRO A 56 11.62 3.49 -2.48
C PRO A 56 10.76 3.48 -1.20
N ASP A 57 11.27 3.98 -0.07
CA ASP A 57 10.46 4.19 1.14
C ASP A 57 9.37 5.25 0.93
N ASN A 58 9.56 6.18 -0.01
CA ASN A 58 8.52 7.10 -0.44
C ASN A 58 7.63 6.45 -1.50
N TRP A 59 6.72 5.62 -1.02
CA TRP A 59 5.72 4.93 -1.83
C TRP A 59 4.30 5.16 -1.31
N LYS A 60 3.33 4.92 -2.18
CA LYS A 60 1.90 4.97 -1.88
C LYS A 60 1.16 3.99 -2.79
N PHE A 61 -0.08 3.67 -2.44
CA PHE A 61 -0.95 2.94 -3.35
C PHE A 61 -1.10 3.68 -4.68
N ALA A 62 -1.09 2.92 -5.77
CA ALA A 62 -1.47 3.45 -7.06
C ALA A 62 -2.94 3.92 -6.97
N PRO A 63 -3.29 5.05 -7.60
CA PRO A 63 -4.69 5.40 -7.76
C PRO A 63 -5.42 4.26 -8.48
N PRO A 64 -6.69 3.99 -8.14
CA PRO A 64 -7.47 2.98 -8.85
C PRO A 64 -7.41 3.31 -10.34
N GLU A 65 -7.07 2.31 -11.16
CA GLU A 65 -7.01 2.45 -12.60
C GLU A 65 -8.34 3.05 -13.06
N ALA A 66 -8.30 4.25 -13.64
CA ALA A 66 -9.50 4.84 -14.21
C ALA A 66 -10.05 3.82 -15.22
N PRO A 67 -11.35 3.43 -15.15
CA PRO A 67 -11.88 2.45 -16.06
C PRO A 67 -11.56 2.89 -17.49
N ALA A 68 -10.84 2.05 -18.23
CA ALA A 68 -10.53 2.29 -19.62
C ALA A 68 -11.85 2.60 -20.35
N LEU A 69 -11.95 3.80 -20.93
CA LEU A 69 -13.12 4.26 -21.70
C LEU A 69 -13.29 3.46 -22.99
#